data_AF-A0A0A0LMT3-F1
#
_entry.id   AF-A0A0A0LMT3-F1
#
_cell.length_a   1.000
_cell.length_b   1.000
_cell.length_c   1.000
_cell.angle_alpha   90.00
_cell.angle_beta   90.00
_cell.angle_gamma   90.00
#
_symmetry.space_group_name_H-M   'P 1'
#
loop_
_entity.id
_entity.type
_entity.pdbx_description
1 polymer ?
#
loop_
_entity_poly.entity_id
_entity_poly.type
_entity_poly.pdbx_seq_one_letter_code
_entity_poly.pdbx_strand_id
1 'polypeptide(L)'
;MKYIVSGLAGSQGPSYMGTGCIHRRKVLYGHSPNDHNINGRSIQETKLRKTFGNSEEFIKSVSFASMGTTPYPNSLQCSIEALHNVATSNYEQDTCWGAKVGWYYGSVTEDIFTGMMIQGKGWKSIYLNPQPAAFLGCAPTNGPSTFTQLKRWTTGFLEILLTKNCPIFGAVFGKLDLKVCMFYLWIYLWGPKSIPELCYSILPAYSLLTNSHFLPQASFTQNTYIYIYVCYFFSTVLSCC
;
A
#
# COMPACT_ATOMS: atom_id res chain seq x y z
N MET A 1 9.57 -10.20 8.75
CA MET A 1 8.39 -10.34 7.85
C MET A 1 7.41 -11.43 8.27
N LYS A 2 7.81 -12.70 8.44
CA LYS A 2 6.88 -13.84 8.73
C LYS A 2 5.85 -13.56 9.82
N TYR A 3 6.27 -13.04 10.98
CA TYR A 3 5.37 -12.76 12.11
C TYR A 3 4.36 -11.64 11.82
N ILE A 4 4.84 -10.53 11.25
CA ILE A 4 3.99 -9.38 10.91
C ILE A 4 2.93 -9.79 9.88
N VAL A 5 3.35 -10.45 8.80
CA VAL A 5 2.45 -10.90 7.73
C VAL A 5 1.43 -11.93 8.25
N SER A 6 1.87 -12.85 9.12
CA SER A 6 0.95 -13.82 9.75
C SER A 6 -0.04 -13.13 10.69
N GLY A 7 0.37 -12.10 11.42
CA GLY A 7 -0.51 -11.29 12.26
C GLY A 7 -1.60 -10.58 11.46
N LEU A 8 -1.27 -10.05 10.29
CA LEU A 8 -2.23 -9.39 9.39
C LEU A 8 -3.23 -10.36 8.77
N ALA A 9 -2.85 -11.63 8.57
CA ALA A 9 -3.73 -12.66 8.01
C ALA A 9 -5.01 -12.87 8.85
N GLY A 10 -4.96 -12.63 10.16
CA GLY A 10 -6.13 -12.67 11.04
C GLY A 10 -7.11 -11.49 10.87
N SER A 11 -6.78 -10.49 10.05
CA SER A 11 -7.59 -9.29 9.80
C SER A 11 -7.99 -9.17 8.31
N GLN A 12 -7.34 -8.29 7.54
CA GLN A 12 -7.56 -8.11 6.09
C GLN A 12 -6.40 -8.61 5.23
N GLY A 13 -5.42 -9.28 5.83
CA GLY A 13 -4.27 -9.83 5.13
C GLY A 13 -3.14 -8.82 4.85
N PRO A 14 -2.04 -9.28 4.21
CA PRO A 14 -0.89 -8.45 3.90
C PRO A 14 -1.21 -7.34 2.89
N SER A 15 -0.45 -6.25 2.93
CA SER A 15 -0.47 -5.25 1.86
C SER A 15 0.16 -5.78 0.57
N TYR A 16 -0.19 -5.14 -0.55
CA TYR A 16 0.48 -5.38 -1.83
C TYR A 16 1.87 -4.73 -1.82
N MET A 17 2.92 -5.50 -2.14
CA MET A 17 4.34 -5.08 -2.10
C MET A 17 5.02 -5.21 -3.47
N GLY A 18 4.26 -5.03 -4.56
CA GLY A 18 4.80 -4.91 -5.91
C GLY A 18 5.04 -6.22 -6.68
N THR A 19 5.26 -7.35 -5.99
CA THR A 19 5.64 -8.62 -6.66
C THR A 19 4.95 -9.85 -6.08
N GLY A 20 4.93 -10.96 -6.83
CA GLY A 20 4.43 -12.27 -6.37
C GLY A 20 2.94 -12.31 -6.03
N CYS A 21 2.13 -11.41 -6.61
CA CYS A 21 0.72 -11.24 -6.27
C CYS A 21 -0.20 -11.61 -7.44
N ILE A 22 -1.33 -12.25 -7.13
CA ILE A 22 -2.39 -12.56 -8.09
C ILE A 22 -3.61 -11.72 -7.74
N HIS A 23 -3.94 -10.74 -8.59
CA HIS A 23 -5.09 -9.85 -8.39
C HIS A 23 -6.32 -10.35 -9.14
N ARG A 24 -7.48 -10.31 -8.48
CA ARG A 24 -8.76 -10.51 -9.16
C ARG A 24 -9.09 -9.26 -9.98
N ARG A 25 -9.42 -9.42 -11.25
CA ARG A 25 -9.71 -8.30 -12.17
C ARG A 25 -10.76 -7.31 -11.62
N LYS A 26 -11.86 -7.80 -11.05
CA LYS A 26 -12.91 -6.95 -10.45
C LYS A 26 -12.42 -6.03 -9.32
N VAL A 27 -11.39 -6.45 -8.60
CA VAL A 27 -10.77 -5.68 -7.51
C VAL A 27 -9.99 -4.50 -8.10
N LEU A 28 -9.20 -4.73 -9.16
CA LEU A 28 -8.48 -3.67 -9.88
C LEU A 28 -9.46 -2.71 -10.57
N TYR A 29 -10.62 -3.20 -11.03
CA TYR A 29 -11.70 -2.36 -11.53
C TYR A 29 -12.48 -1.63 -10.43
N GLY A 30 -12.04 -1.75 -9.18
CA GLY A 30 -12.50 -0.92 -8.09
C GLY A 30 -13.85 -1.29 -7.50
N HIS A 31 -14.40 -2.47 -7.79
CA HIS A 31 -15.60 -3.00 -7.14
C HIS A 31 -15.35 -3.20 -5.64
N SER A 32 -16.36 -3.03 -4.80
CA SER A 32 -16.35 -3.42 -3.38
C SER A 32 -16.90 -4.86 -3.24
N PRO A 33 -16.51 -5.61 -2.19
CA PRO A 33 -17.11 -6.92 -1.91
C PRO A 33 -18.63 -6.90 -1.72
N ASN A 34 -19.19 -5.76 -1.30
CA ASN A 34 -20.62 -5.59 -1.00
C ASN A 34 -21.38 -4.83 -2.09
N ASP A 35 -20.79 -4.63 -3.27
CA ASP A 35 -21.52 -3.98 -4.36
C ASP A 35 -22.63 -4.92 -4.86
N HIS A 36 -23.87 -4.66 -4.42
CA HIS A 36 -25.06 -5.27 -5.01
C HIS A 36 -25.46 -4.46 -6.26
N ASN A 37 -25.89 -5.15 -7.33
CA ASN A 37 -26.34 -4.52 -8.58
C ASN A 37 -27.48 -3.53 -8.30
N ILE A 38 -27.18 -2.23 -8.26
CA ILE A 38 -28.21 -1.19 -8.19
C ILE A 38 -28.77 -1.00 -9.60
N ASN A 39 -30.06 -1.31 -9.74
CA ASN A 39 -30.83 -1.28 -10.98
C ASN A 39 -30.95 0.14 -11.53
N GLY A 40 -30.34 0.39 -12.70
CA GLY A 40 -30.47 1.63 -13.46
C GLY A 40 -29.55 1.62 -14.69
N ARG A 41 -29.98 0.94 -15.77
CA ARG A 41 -29.14 0.58 -16.93
C ARG A 41 -28.45 1.77 -17.61
N SER A 42 -29.14 2.90 -17.77
CA SER A 42 -28.59 4.10 -18.42
C SER A 42 -27.59 4.86 -17.54
N ILE A 43 -27.92 5.07 -16.25
CA ILE A 43 -27.04 5.73 -15.27
C ILE A 43 -25.76 4.91 -15.06
N GLN A 44 -25.89 3.58 -15.09
CA GLN A 44 -24.76 2.66 -14.98
C GLN A 44 -23.81 2.76 -16.17
N GLU A 45 -24.33 2.90 -17.40
CA GLU A 45 -23.50 3.02 -18.60
C GLU A 45 -22.71 4.33 -18.64
N THR A 46 -23.34 5.48 -18.35
CA THR A 46 -22.63 6.77 -18.27
C THR A 46 -21.54 6.75 -17.20
N LYS A 47 -21.80 6.12 -16.05
CA LYS A 47 -20.81 5.96 -14.98
C LYS A 47 -19.64 5.07 -15.42
N LEU A 48 -19.91 3.98 -16.15
CA LEU A 48 -18.86 3.09 -16.67
C LEU A 48 -17.96 3.81 -17.67
N ARG A 49 -18.53 4.58 -18.61
CA ARG A 49 -17.75 5.38 -19.57
C ARG A 49 -16.85 6.40 -18.89
N LYS A 50 -17.40 7.14 -17.91
CA LYS A 50 -16.63 8.09 -17.10
C LYS A 50 -15.52 7.40 -16.28
N THR A 51 -15.70 6.14 -15.92
CA THR A 51 -14.72 5.40 -15.09
C THR A 51 -13.62 4.79 -15.94
N PHE A 52 -13.97 4.15 -17.06
CA PHE A 52 -13.10 3.26 -17.82
C PHE A 52 -12.72 3.77 -19.22
N GLY A 53 -13.29 4.90 -19.66
CA GLY A 53 -13.11 5.45 -21.00
C GLY A 53 -14.22 5.00 -21.97
N ASN A 54 -14.05 5.33 -23.25
CA ASN A 54 -15.11 5.20 -24.27
C ASN A 54 -15.05 3.91 -25.10
N SER A 55 -14.18 2.95 -24.78
CA SER A 55 -14.10 1.68 -25.52
C SER A 55 -15.25 0.74 -25.14
N GLU A 56 -16.17 0.49 -26.09
CA GLU A 56 -17.31 -0.43 -25.90
C GLU A 56 -16.86 -1.83 -25.49
N GLU A 57 -15.85 -2.35 -26.19
CA GLU A 57 -15.33 -3.70 -25.97
C GLU A 57 -14.69 -3.83 -24.58
N PHE A 58 -14.00 -2.77 -24.13
CA PHE A 58 -13.44 -2.76 -22.80
C PHE A 58 -14.54 -2.66 -21.72
N ILE A 59 -15.54 -1.79 -21.90
CA ILE A 59 -16.68 -1.68 -20.97
C ILE A 59 -17.44 -3.01 -20.88
N LYS A 60 -17.67 -3.69 -22.01
CA LYS A 60 -18.24 -5.05 -22.02
C LYS A 60 -17.38 -5.99 -21.19
N SER A 61 -16.07 -6.04 -21.43
CA SER A 61 -15.12 -6.88 -20.66
C SER A 61 -15.15 -6.60 -19.14
N VAL A 62 -15.25 -5.33 -18.74
CA VAL A 62 -15.43 -4.91 -17.34
C VAL A 62 -16.73 -5.47 -16.75
N SER A 63 -17.83 -5.39 -17.50
CA SER A 63 -19.13 -5.90 -17.05
C SER A 63 -19.11 -7.42 -16.81
N PHE A 64 -18.50 -8.19 -17.73
CA PHE A 64 -18.31 -9.63 -17.55
C PHE A 64 -17.40 -9.97 -16.37
N ALA A 65 -16.32 -9.21 -16.18
CA ALA A 65 -15.41 -9.39 -15.05
C ALA A 65 -16.08 -9.14 -13.69
N SER A 66 -17.04 -8.21 -13.63
CA SER A 66 -17.87 -7.98 -12.45
C SER A 66 -18.74 -9.21 -12.11
N MET A 67 -19.32 -9.83 -13.15
CA MET A 67 -20.13 -11.05 -13.04
C MET A 67 -19.30 -12.33 -12.78
N GLY A 68 -17.95 -12.25 -12.82
CA GLY A 68 -17.08 -13.41 -12.67
C GLY A 68 -17.05 -14.33 -13.89
N THR A 69 -17.52 -13.83 -15.03
CA THR A 69 -17.59 -14.55 -16.31
C THR A 69 -16.55 -14.02 -17.28
N THR A 70 -16.14 -14.84 -18.26
CA THR A 70 -15.30 -14.38 -19.37
C THR A 70 -16.19 -14.03 -20.56
N PRO A 71 -15.96 -12.88 -21.22
CA PRO A 71 -16.66 -12.60 -22.48
C PRO A 71 -16.33 -13.69 -23.50
N TYR A 72 -17.33 -14.11 -24.28
CA TYR A 72 -17.09 -14.86 -25.51
C TYR A 72 -16.26 -13.95 -26.44
N PRO A 73 -15.21 -14.46 -27.12
CA PRO A 73 -14.41 -13.63 -27.99
C PRO A 73 -15.30 -13.04 -29.08
N ASN A 74 -15.35 -11.71 -29.16
CA ASN A 74 -15.81 -11.03 -30.36
C ASN A 74 -14.83 -11.31 -31.50
N SER A 75 -15.14 -10.85 -32.71
CA SER A 75 -14.23 -11.00 -33.85
C SER A 75 -12.82 -10.51 -33.45
N LEU A 76 -11.79 -11.24 -33.89
CA LEU A 76 -10.39 -10.91 -33.59
C LEU A 76 -10.07 -9.45 -33.98
N GLN A 77 -10.64 -9.02 -35.11
CA GLN A 77 -10.50 -7.66 -35.63
C GLN A 77 -11.01 -6.60 -34.64
N CYS A 78 -12.23 -6.75 -34.12
CA CYS A 78 -12.78 -5.81 -33.14
C CYS A 78 -11.95 -5.77 -31.85
N SER A 79 -11.36 -6.91 -31.45
CA SER A 79 -10.47 -6.97 -30.29
C SER A 79 -9.17 -6.21 -30.50
N ILE A 80 -8.59 -6.26 -31.71
CA ILE A 80 -7.37 -5.54 -32.07
C ILE A 80 -7.63 -4.03 -32.14
N GLU A 81 -8.73 -3.60 -32.77
CA GLU A 81 -9.12 -2.20 -32.84
C GLU A 81 -9.38 -1.60 -31.44
N ALA A 82 -10.09 -2.34 -30.60
CA ALA A 82 -10.29 -1.96 -29.21
C ALA A 82 -8.96 -1.87 -28.44
N LEU A 83 -8.03 -2.81 -28.67
CA LEU A 83 -6.70 -2.80 -28.06
C LEU A 83 -5.90 -1.55 -28.46
N HIS A 84 -5.89 -1.20 -29.75
CA HIS A 84 -5.22 0.03 -30.22
C HIS A 84 -5.83 1.28 -29.59
N ASN A 85 -7.15 1.33 -29.44
CA ASN A 85 -7.84 2.45 -28.81
C ASN A 85 -7.50 2.56 -27.31
N VAL A 86 -7.59 1.47 -26.55
CA VAL A 86 -7.27 1.51 -25.10
C VAL A 86 -5.79 1.75 -24.80
N ALA A 87 -4.91 1.51 -25.78
CA ALA A 87 -3.47 1.71 -25.65
C ALA A 87 -3.01 3.13 -26.08
N THR A 88 -3.92 4.02 -26.48
CA THR A 88 -3.53 5.40 -26.82
C THR A 88 -3.10 6.18 -25.58
N SER A 89 -2.18 7.13 -25.77
CA SER A 89 -1.64 7.95 -24.66
C SER A 89 -2.67 8.84 -23.98
N ASN A 90 -3.77 9.16 -24.66
CA ASN A 90 -4.86 10.00 -24.14
C ASN A 90 -6.07 9.19 -23.65
N TYR A 91 -6.01 7.85 -23.66
CA TYR A 91 -7.17 7.02 -23.32
C TYR A 91 -7.67 7.27 -21.89
N GLU A 92 -6.75 7.57 -20.96
CA GLU A 92 -7.06 7.81 -19.55
C GLU A 92 -7.53 9.25 -19.28
N GLN A 93 -7.49 10.15 -20.26
CA GLN A 93 -7.87 11.54 -20.09
C GLN A 93 -9.34 11.68 -19.67
N ASP A 94 -9.59 12.46 -18.62
CA ASP A 94 -10.92 12.67 -18.01
C ASP A 94 -11.64 11.38 -17.54
N THR A 95 -10.90 10.29 -17.36
CA THR A 95 -11.40 9.03 -16.79
C THR A 95 -11.09 8.90 -15.29
N CYS A 96 -11.42 7.76 -14.68
CA CYS A 96 -11.08 7.47 -13.29
C CYS A 96 -9.87 6.52 -13.14
N TRP A 97 -9.17 6.19 -14.22
CA TRP A 97 -7.91 5.45 -14.17
C TRP A 97 -6.89 6.18 -13.29
N GLY A 98 -6.14 5.44 -12.48
CA GLY A 98 -5.19 6.03 -11.54
C GLY A 98 -5.82 6.63 -10.28
N ALA A 99 -7.09 7.06 -10.34
CA ALA A 99 -7.75 7.76 -9.25
C ALA A 99 -8.70 6.88 -8.43
N LYS A 100 -9.38 5.92 -9.08
CA LYS A 100 -10.37 5.02 -8.43
C LYS A 100 -10.28 3.56 -8.86
N VAL A 101 -9.71 3.33 -10.05
CA VAL A 101 -9.54 2.02 -10.69
C VAL A 101 -8.12 1.89 -11.23
N GLY A 102 -7.66 0.65 -11.41
CA GLY A 102 -6.29 0.33 -11.76
C GLY A 102 -5.33 0.46 -10.59
N TRP A 103 -4.07 0.71 -10.91
CA TRP A 103 -3.06 1.12 -9.93
C TRP A 103 -3.29 2.59 -9.58
N TYR A 104 -3.15 2.94 -8.31
CA TYR A 104 -3.38 4.31 -7.86
C TYR A 104 -2.17 5.19 -8.15
N TYR A 105 -2.41 6.35 -8.75
CA TYR A 105 -1.39 7.35 -9.08
C TYR A 105 -1.20 8.34 -7.93
N GLY A 106 -0.02 8.97 -7.89
CA GLY A 106 0.28 10.04 -6.94
C GLY A 106 1.23 9.64 -5.81
N SER A 107 1.85 8.47 -5.88
CA SER A 107 2.97 8.08 -5.01
C SER A 107 4.00 7.28 -5.80
N VAL A 108 5.28 7.43 -5.46
CA VAL A 108 6.37 6.58 -6.01
C VAL A 108 6.37 5.15 -5.44
N THR A 109 5.47 4.87 -4.49
CA THR A 109 5.16 3.53 -3.96
C THR A 109 3.69 3.19 -4.25
N GLU A 110 3.36 3.12 -5.55
CA GLU A 110 2.00 2.86 -6.03
C GLU A 110 1.48 1.48 -5.61
N ASP A 111 2.37 0.53 -5.36
CA ASP A 111 2.06 -0.83 -4.94
C ASP A 111 1.35 -0.87 -3.58
N ILE A 112 2.02 -0.39 -2.53
CA ILE A 112 1.45 -0.36 -1.18
C ILE A 112 0.25 0.58 -1.13
N PHE A 113 0.27 1.66 -1.92
CA PHE A 113 -0.84 2.59 -2.02
C PHE A 113 -2.09 1.91 -2.59
N THR A 114 -1.95 1.23 -3.73
CA THR A 114 -3.02 0.48 -4.37
C THR A 114 -3.56 -0.61 -3.44
N GLY A 115 -2.66 -1.33 -2.74
CA GLY A 115 -3.03 -2.33 -1.74
C GLY A 115 -3.90 -1.77 -0.62
N MET A 116 -3.51 -0.62 -0.05
CA MET A 116 -4.27 0.05 0.99
C MET A 116 -5.65 0.50 0.49
N MET A 117 -5.73 1.08 -0.70
CA MET A 117 -7.01 1.51 -1.27
C MET A 117 -7.95 0.33 -1.54
N ILE A 118 -7.41 -0.83 -1.97
CA ILE A 118 -8.16 -2.07 -2.13
C ILE A 118 -8.72 -2.56 -0.78
N GLN A 119 -7.89 -2.61 0.26
CA GLN A 119 -8.32 -3.02 1.60
C GLN A 119 -9.31 -2.03 2.22
N GLY A 120 -9.14 -0.72 1.97
CA GLY A 120 -10.08 0.33 2.36
C GLY A 120 -11.46 0.20 1.71
N LYS A 121 -11.58 -0.48 0.56
CA LYS A 121 -12.87 -0.87 -0.03
C LYS A 121 -13.48 -2.13 0.60
N GLY A 122 -12.78 -2.76 1.54
CA GLY A 122 -13.21 -3.93 2.30
C GLY A 122 -12.67 -5.27 1.79
N TRP A 123 -11.80 -5.27 0.78
CA TRP A 123 -11.19 -6.50 0.29
C TRP A 123 -10.18 -7.06 1.29
N LYS A 124 -10.03 -8.39 1.26
CA LYS A 124 -9.00 -9.11 2.01
C LYS A 124 -8.01 -9.73 1.05
N SER A 125 -6.75 -9.75 1.45
CA SER A 125 -5.65 -10.46 0.78
C SER A 125 -5.27 -11.72 1.56
N ILE A 126 -4.59 -12.65 0.90
CA ILE A 126 -4.13 -13.90 1.49
C ILE A 126 -2.63 -14.03 1.23
N TYR A 127 -1.88 -14.35 2.29
CA TYR A 127 -0.46 -14.69 2.18
C TYR A 127 -0.28 -16.19 2.02
N LEU A 128 0.49 -16.61 1.03
CA LEU A 128 0.89 -18.01 0.83
C LEU A 128 2.41 -18.11 0.93
N ASN A 129 2.88 -19.07 1.72
CA ASN A 129 4.31 -19.34 1.90
C ASN A 129 4.65 -20.80 1.54
N PRO A 130 4.65 -21.14 0.24
CA PRO A 130 4.96 -22.49 -0.21
C PRO A 130 6.43 -22.84 0.08
N GLN A 131 6.70 -24.15 0.19
CA GLN A 131 8.05 -24.71 0.27
C GLN A 131 8.23 -25.69 -0.90
N PRO A 132 9.18 -25.45 -1.83
CA PRO A 132 10.10 -24.31 -1.91
C PRO A 132 9.40 -22.97 -2.26
N ALA A 133 10.13 -21.86 -2.13
CA ALA A 133 9.61 -20.54 -2.48
C ALA A 133 9.22 -20.48 -3.97
N ALA A 134 7.98 -20.04 -4.25
CA ALA A 134 7.46 -19.97 -5.61
C ALA A 134 8.02 -18.78 -6.43
N PHE A 135 8.54 -17.76 -5.75
CA PHE A 135 9.12 -16.58 -6.37
C PHE A 135 10.48 -16.29 -5.73
N LEU A 136 11.51 -16.16 -6.56
CA LEU A 136 12.86 -15.76 -6.18
C LEU A 136 13.23 -14.48 -6.95
N GLY A 137 13.98 -13.60 -6.33
CA GLY A 137 14.42 -12.34 -6.94
C GLY A 137 15.80 -11.94 -6.42
N CYS A 138 16.41 -10.96 -7.08
CA CYS A 138 17.70 -10.42 -6.69
C CYS A 138 17.52 -9.27 -5.69
N ALA A 139 18.34 -9.27 -4.63
CA ALA A 139 18.44 -8.14 -3.71
C ALA A 139 19.55 -7.18 -4.15
N PRO A 140 19.47 -5.89 -3.82
CA PRO A 140 20.59 -4.96 -3.99
C PRO A 140 21.84 -5.47 -3.29
N THR A 141 22.98 -5.46 -3.98
CA THR A 141 24.25 -6.02 -3.46
C THR A 141 25.18 -4.96 -2.88
N ASN A 142 24.85 -3.67 -2.99
CA ASN A 142 25.69 -2.57 -2.53
C ASN A 142 24.90 -1.48 -1.78
N GLY A 143 25.62 -0.69 -0.99
CA GLY A 143 25.06 0.41 -0.20
C GLY A 143 24.29 1.44 -1.03
N PRO A 144 24.87 2.03 -2.10
CA PRO A 144 24.20 3.08 -2.87
C PRO A 144 22.86 2.67 -3.49
N SER A 145 22.77 1.46 -4.04
CA SER A 145 21.51 0.93 -4.59
C SER A 145 20.46 0.70 -3.50
N THR A 146 20.88 0.18 -2.34
CA THR A 146 20.02 0.02 -1.15
C THR A 146 19.50 1.39 -0.67
N PHE A 147 20.36 2.40 -0.52
CA PHE A 147 19.93 3.73 -0.11
C PHE A 147 18.98 4.40 -1.12
N THR A 148 19.20 4.18 -2.41
CA THR A 148 18.29 4.68 -3.46
C THR A 148 16.90 4.05 -3.31
N GLN A 149 16.83 2.75 -3.04
CA GLN A 149 15.57 2.05 -2.79
C GLN A 149 14.89 2.55 -1.50
N LEU A 150 15.62 2.66 -0.40
CA LEU A 150 15.09 3.17 0.88
C LEU A 150 14.56 4.61 0.76
N LYS A 151 15.26 5.45 0.01
CA LYS A 151 14.82 6.83 -0.29
C LYS A 151 13.50 6.82 -1.05
N ARG A 152 13.38 5.98 -2.09
CA ARG A 152 12.12 5.85 -2.87
C ARG A 152 10.96 5.43 -1.97
N TRP A 153 11.16 4.38 -1.16
CA TRP A 153 10.13 3.90 -0.23
C TRP A 153 9.71 4.98 0.76
N THR A 154 10.67 5.61 1.43
CA THR A 154 10.38 6.68 2.40
C THR A 154 9.64 7.85 1.77
N THR A 155 10.03 8.24 0.56
CA THR A 155 9.37 9.33 -0.19
C THR A 155 7.92 8.96 -0.49
N GLY A 156 7.68 7.78 -1.06
CA GLY A 156 6.35 7.33 -1.43
C GLY A 156 5.42 7.17 -0.22
N PHE A 157 5.94 6.64 0.88
CA PHE A 157 5.20 6.52 2.12
C PHE A 157 4.76 7.88 2.69
N LEU A 158 5.64 8.88 2.64
CA LEU A 158 5.32 10.25 3.05
C LEU A 158 4.29 10.90 2.13
N GLU A 159 4.41 10.71 0.81
CA GLU A 159 3.42 11.18 -0.17
C GLU A 159 2.03 10.64 0.16
N ILE A 160 1.90 9.35 0.49
CA ILE A 160 0.62 8.74 0.87
C ILE A 160 0.13 9.32 2.21
N LEU A 161 0.98 9.35 3.23
CA LEU A 161 0.64 9.78 4.59
C LEU A 161 0.12 11.22 4.65
N LEU A 162 0.67 12.11 3.82
CA LEU A 162 0.33 13.53 3.79
C LEU A 162 -0.87 13.87 2.88
N THR A 163 -1.46 12.88 2.21
CA THR A 163 -2.64 13.08 1.36
C THR A 163 -3.93 12.69 2.07
N LYS A 164 -5.07 13.02 1.43
CA LYS A 164 -6.41 12.56 1.84
C LYS A 164 -6.59 11.04 1.86
N ASN A 165 -5.65 10.29 1.29
CA ASN A 165 -5.69 8.83 1.28
C ASN A 165 -4.91 8.21 2.45
N CYS A 166 -4.48 9.00 3.44
CA CYS A 166 -3.83 8.49 4.65
C CYS A 166 -4.64 7.32 5.28
N PRO A 167 -3.96 6.27 5.82
CA PRO A 167 -4.62 5.09 6.38
C PRO A 167 -5.73 5.40 7.40
N ILE A 168 -5.57 6.48 8.17
CA ILE A 168 -6.54 6.94 9.18
C ILE A 168 -7.89 7.21 8.51
N PHE A 169 -7.92 7.89 7.37
CA PHE A 169 -9.16 8.15 6.64
C PHE A 169 -9.78 6.84 6.14
N GLY A 170 -8.96 5.88 5.71
CA GLY A 170 -9.42 4.55 5.33
C GLY A 170 -10.07 3.76 6.48
N ALA A 171 -9.59 3.96 7.71
CA ALA A 171 -10.15 3.31 8.90
C ALA A 171 -11.40 4.02 9.45
N VAL A 172 -11.42 5.36 9.40
CA VAL A 172 -12.53 6.17 9.93
C VAL A 172 -13.71 6.23 8.95
N PHE A 173 -13.44 6.40 7.65
CA PHE A 173 -14.48 6.62 6.63
C PHE A 173 -14.60 5.47 5.62
N GLY A 174 -13.64 4.54 5.62
CA GLY A 174 -13.63 3.37 4.75
C GLY A 174 -13.91 2.07 5.50
N LYS A 175 -13.44 0.96 4.93
CA LYS A 175 -13.53 -0.38 5.51
C LYS A 175 -12.15 -0.93 5.86
N LEU A 176 -11.16 -0.07 6.12
CA LEU A 176 -9.84 -0.51 6.55
C LEU A 176 -9.88 -0.92 8.03
N ASP A 177 -9.48 -2.14 8.34
CA ASP A 177 -9.45 -2.62 9.73
C ASP A 177 -8.42 -1.85 10.56
N LEU A 178 -8.72 -1.60 11.83
CA LEU A 178 -7.86 -0.80 12.70
C LEU A 178 -6.44 -1.39 12.83
N LYS A 179 -6.30 -2.72 12.91
CA LYS A 179 -4.97 -3.37 13.02
C LYS A 179 -4.16 -3.18 11.74
N VAL A 180 -4.84 -3.22 10.59
CA VAL A 180 -4.23 -3.01 9.28
C VAL A 180 -3.87 -1.52 9.11
N CYS A 181 -4.72 -0.61 9.57
CA CYS A 181 -4.41 0.83 9.63
C CYS A 181 -3.15 1.10 10.46
N MET A 182 -3.04 0.50 11.65
CA MET A 182 -1.83 0.63 12.49
C MET A 182 -0.58 0.11 11.79
N PHE A 183 -0.69 -0.99 11.04
CA PHE A 183 0.40 -1.52 10.24
C PHE A 183 0.85 -0.55 9.14
N TYR A 184 -0.09 0.03 8.37
CA TYR A 184 0.27 1.03 7.36
C TYR A 184 0.90 2.26 7.98
N LEU A 185 0.38 2.76 9.11
CA LEU A 185 1.00 3.87 9.84
C LEU A 185 2.41 3.53 10.33
N TRP A 186 2.62 2.33 10.85
CA TRP A 186 3.95 1.85 11.27
C TRP A 186 4.94 1.83 10.11
N ILE A 187 4.54 1.34 8.93
CA ILE A 187 5.39 1.38 7.73
C ILE A 187 5.62 2.83 7.29
N TYR A 188 4.58 3.65 7.22
CA TYR A 188 4.70 5.00 6.65
C TYR A 188 5.52 5.94 7.53
N LEU A 189 5.50 5.73 8.84
CA LEU A 189 6.31 6.48 9.80
C LEU A 189 7.75 5.96 9.91
N TRP A 190 8.12 4.90 9.19
CA TRP A 190 9.46 4.31 9.28
C TRP A 190 10.59 5.30 8.95
N GLY A 191 10.44 6.08 7.89
CA GLY A 191 11.41 7.12 7.53
C GLY A 191 11.46 8.27 8.54
N PRO A 192 10.33 8.95 8.83
CA PRO A 192 10.28 10.04 9.80
C PRO A 192 10.77 9.69 11.20
N LYS A 193 10.62 8.41 11.61
CA LYS A 193 11.13 7.90 12.88
C LYS A 193 12.65 8.08 13.04
N SER A 194 13.42 8.15 11.95
CA SER A 194 14.86 8.39 12.01
C SER A 194 15.26 9.74 12.62
N ILE A 195 14.41 10.76 12.53
CA ILE A 195 14.71 12.11 13.05
C ILE A 195 14.81 12.12 14.59
N PRO A 196 13.77 11.73 15.36
CA PRO A 196 13.88 11.67 16.81
C PRO A 196 14.93 10.66 17.28
N GLU A 197 15.15 9.57 16.54
CA GLU A 197 16.21 8.60 16.84
C GLU A 197 17.61 9.21 16.69
N LEU A 198 17.85 9.97 15.63
CA LEU A 198 19.11 10.68 15.43
C LEU A 198 19.31 11.73 16.53
N CYS A 199 18.29 12.54 16.82
CA CYS A 199 18.34 13.51 17.91
C CYS A 199 18.72 12.82 19.24
N TYR A 200 18.06 11.70 19.56
CA TYR A 200 18.34 10.94 20.77
C TYR A 200 19.76 10.36 20.79
N SER A 201 20.25 9.83 19.66
CA SER A 201 21.59 9.25 19.56
C SER A 201 22.72 10.26 19.76
N ILE A 202 22.46 11.55 19.51
CA ILE A 202 23.43 12.63 19.68
C ILE A 202 23.46 13.14 21.14
N LEU A 203 22.40 12.91 21.92
CA LEU A 203 22.29 13.39 23.31
C LEU A 203 23.46 12.95 24.20
N PRO A 204 23.95 11.69 24.17
CA PRO A 204 25.10 11.30 24.99
C PRO A 204 26.39 12.04 24.63
N ALA A 205 26.66 12.25 23.33
CA ALA A 205 27.83 12.98 22.89
C ALA A 205 27.75 14.46 23.31
N TYR A 206 26.58 15.08 23.13
CA TYR A 206 26.33 16.43 23.59
C TYR A 206 26.49 16.57 25.12
N SER A 207 25.99 15.61 25.90
CA SER A 207 26.11 15.63 27.36
C SER A 207 27.56 15.55 27.84
N LEU A 208 28.38 14.74 27.16
CA LEU A 208 29.82 14.64 27.45
C LEU A 208 30.55 15.94 27.14
N LEU A 209 30.24 16.60 26.01
CA LEU A 209 30.91 17.84 25.60
C LEU A 209 30.54 19.03 26.49
N THR A 210 29.33 19.05 27.03
CA THR A 210 28.81 20.16 27.83
C THR A 210 28.90 19.93 29.34
N ASN A 211 29.42 18.78 29.78
CA ASN A 211 29.36 18.32 31.17
C ASN A 211 27.95 18.41 31.77
N SER A 212 26.93 18.17 30.94
CA SER A 212 25.53 18.14 31.35
C SER A 212 25.04 16.70 31.53
N HIS A 213 23.89 16.53 32.18
CA HIS A 213 23.24 15.22 32.30
C HIS A 213 21.94 15.24 31.50
N PHE A 214 21.82 14.36 30.50
CA PHE A 214 20.56 14.21 29.76
C PHE A 214 19.55 13.29 30.47
N LEU A 215 20.04 12.43 31.36
CA LEU A 215 19.20 11.63 32.25
C LEU A 215 19.01 12.35 33.59
N PRO A 216 17.82 12.29 34.20
CA PRO A 216 17.60 12.86 35.53
C PRO A 216 18.50 12.17 36.56
N GLN A 217 19.06 12.93 37.49
CA GLN A 217 19.75 12.38 38.66
C GLN A 217 18.73 11.62 39.53
N ALA A 218 19.03 10.36 39.83
CA ALA A 218 18.03 9.32 40.04
C ALA A 218 17.12 9.50 41.27
N SER A 219 15.83 9.20 41.05
CA SER A 219 15.06 8.34 41.96
C SER A 219 14.87 6.96 41.31
N PHE A 220 14.86 5.89 42.11
CA PHE A 220 14.88 4.47 41.67
C PHE A 220 13.80 4.11 40.64
N THR A 221 12.66 4.82 40.64
CA THR A 221 11.52 4.65 39.74
C THR A 221 11.73 5.19 38.31
N GLN A 222 12.66 6.12 38.08
CA GLN A 222 12.91 6.69 36.73
C GLN A 222 13.84 5.83 35.88
N ASN A 223 14.74 5.05 36.49
CA ASN A 223 15.68 4.19 35.78
C ASN A 223 14.99 3.09 34.96
N THR A 224 13.82 2.62 35.38
CA THR A 224 13.06 1.57 34.71
C THR A 224 12.52 2.02 33.35
N TYR A 225 12.02 3.25 33.24
CA TYR A 225 11.46 3.78 31.98
C TYR A 225 12.54 4.03 30.92
N ILE A 226 13.72 4.50 31.35
CA ILE A 226 14.89 4.68 30.48
C ILE A 226 15.38 3.32 29.99
N TYR A 227 15.46 2.32 30.86
CA TYR A 227 15.87 0.96 30.48
C TYR A 227 14.88 0.33 29.49
N ILE A 228 13.57 0.50 29.69
CA ILE A 228 12.54 0.00 28.77
C ILE A 228 12.66 0.69 27.41
N TYR A 229 12.88 2.01 27.37
CA TYR A 229 13.03 2.74 26.12
C TYR A 229 14.33 2.39 25.38
N VAL A 230 15.43 2.22 26.11
CA VAL A 230 16.72 1.77 25.55
C VAL A 230 16.63 0.32 25.05
N CYS A 231 16.02 -0.59 25.81
CA CYS A 231 15.76 -1.96 25.35
C CYS A 231 14.80 -1.99 24.13
N TYR A 232 13.79 -1.13 24.10
CA TYR A 232 12.91 -0.97 22.94
C TYR A 232 13.69 -0.45 21.72
N PHE A 233 14.51 0.57 21.89
CA PHE A 233 15.36 1.13 20.84
C PHE A 233 16.33 0.06 20.29
N PHE A 234 17.07 -0.65 21.15
CA PHE A 234 17.96 -1.72 20.74
C PHE A 234 17.22 -2.89 20.08
N SER A 235 16.09 -3.34 20.62
CA SER A 235 15.29 -4.41 19.99
C SER A 235 14.74 -3.99 18.63
N THR A 236 14.45 -2.71 18.43
CA THR A 236 13.98 -2.20 17.13
C THR A 236 15.12 -2.07 16.13
N VAL A 237 16.30 -1.62 16.57
CA VAL A 237 17.52 -1.56 15.74
C VAL A 237 18.01 -2.96 15.35
N LEU A 238 17.99 -3.92 16.28
CA LEU A 238 18.31 -5.33 16.02
C LEU A 238 17.27 -6.03 15.12
N SER A 239 16.04 -5.53 15.05
CA SER A 239 15.03 -6.02 14.11
C SER A 239 15.21 -5.47 12.68
N CYS A 240 16.10 -4.49 12.49
CA CYS A 240 16.45 -3.89 11.21
C CYS A 240 17.75 -4.45 10.59
N CYS A 241 18.43 -5.40 11.26
CA CYS A 241 19.50 -6.23 10.70
C CYS A 241 18.97 -7.65 10.41
#